data_AF-A0A826DA02-F1
#
_entry.id   AF-A0A826DA02-F1
#
_cell.length_a   1.000
_cell.length_b   1.000
_cell.length_c   1.000
_cell.angle_alpha   90.00
_cell.angle_beta   90.00
_cell.angle_gamma   90.00
#
_symmetry.space_group_name_H-M   'P 1'
#
loop_
_entity.id
_entity.type
_entity.pdbx_description
1 polymer ?
#
loop_
_entity_poly.entity_id
_entity_poly.type
_entity_poly.pdbx_seq_one_letter_code
_entity_poly.pdbx_strand_id
1 'polypeptide(L)' 'MMNRVVLVGRLTKDPDLRYTPAGVAVATFTLAV' A
#
# COMPACT_ATOMS: atom_id res chain seq x y z
N MET A 1 -4.28 17.60 -15.81
CA MET A 1 -2.86 17.34 -15.48
C MET A 1 -2.65 15.85 -15.29
N MET A 2 -1.46 15.31 -15.63
CA MET A 2 -1.17 13.86 -15.53
C MET A 2 -0.25 13.57 -14.34
N ASN A 3 -0.67 12.69 -13.42
CA ASN A 3 0.16 12.14 -12.34
C ASN A 3 0.01 10.61 -12.33
N ARG A 4 1.09 9.87 -12.66
CA ARG A 4 1.09 8.41 -12.82
C ARG A 4 2.38 7.82 -12.26
N VAL A 5 2.25 6.73 -11.48
CA VAL A 5 3.36 5.99 -10.87
C VAL A 5 3.22 4.51 -11.22
N VAL A 6 4.31 3.88 -11.66
CA VAL A 6 4.41 2.43 -11.94
C VAL A 6 5.66 1.91 -11.23
N LEU A 7 5.50 0.93 -10.34
CA LEU A 7 6.58 0.31 -9.58
C LEU A 7 6.49 -1.21 -9.66
N VAL A 8 7.63 -1.89 -9.75
CA VAL A 8 7.76 -3.35 -9.68
C VAL A 8 8.87 -3.67 -8.69
N GLY A 9 8.58 -4.47 -7.67
CA GLY A 9 9.52 -4.75 -6.59
C GLY A 9 9.04 -5.88 -5.68
N ARG A 10 9.68 -6.03 -4.52
CA ARG A 10 9.30 -7.05 -3.51
C ARG A 10 8.76 -6.39 -2.25
N LEU A 11 7.80 -7.03 -1.59
CA LEU A 11 7.37 -6.60 -0.26
C LEU A 11 8.49 -6.86 0.75
N THR A 12 8.80 -5.88 1.60
CA THR A 12 9.84 -6.07 2.64
C THR A 12 9.35 -6.86 3.85
N LYS A 13 8.02 -6.94 4.02
CA LYS A 13 7.29 -7.64 5.08
C LYS A 13 5.82 -7.77 4.67
N ASP A 14 5.06 -8.51 5.47
CA ASP A 14 3.61 -8.63 5.28
C ASP A 14 2.90 -7.25 5.40
N PRO A 15 1.88 -6.96 4.58
CA PRO A 15 1.11 -5.71 4.67
C PRO A 15 0.37 -5.57 6.01
N ASP A 16 0.39 -4.36 6.56
CA ASP A 16 -0.33 -4.01 7.79
C ASP A 16 -1.77 -3.61 7.45
N LEU A 17 -2.74 -4.45 7.81
CA LEU A 17 -4.17 -4.23 7.57
C LEU A 17 -4.83 -3.55 8.77
N ARG A 18 -5.51 -2.43 8.51
CA ARG A 18 -6.31 -1.69 9.49
C ARG A 18 -7.69 -1.36 8.94
N TYR A 19 -8.59 -0.95 9.82
CA TYR A 19 -9.89 -0.42 9.46
C TYR A 19 -9.99 1.05 9.85
N THR A 20 -10.56 1.87 8.99
CA THR A 20 -10.93 3.26 9.33
C THR A 20 -12.10 3.26 10.31
N PRO A 21 -12.40 4.39 10.99
CA PRO A 21 -13.61 4.51 11.82
C PRO A 21 -14.92 4.25 11.06
N ALA A 22 -14.91 4.47 9.74
CA ALA A 22 -16.03 4.17 8.84
C ALA A 22 -16.08 2.69 8.39
N GLY A 23 -15.20 1.83 8.92
CA GLY A 23 -15.17 0.40 8.61
C GLY A 23 -14.47 0.04 7.30
N VAL A 24 -13.75 0.97 6.66
CA VAL A 24 -13.06 0.69 5.39
C VAL A 24 -11.71 0.02 5.66
N ALA A 25 -11.45 -1.11 5.00
CA ALA A 25 -10.17 -1.81 5.07
C ALA A 25 -9.07 -1.05 4.32
N VAL A 26 -7.92 -0.84 4.96
CA VAL A 26 -6.74 -0.17 4.39
C VAL A 26 -5.49 -0.97 4.73
N ALA A 27 -4.68 -1.27 3.71
CA ALA A 27 -3.41 -1.97 3.87
C ALA A 27 -2.23 -1.03 3.55
N THR A 28 -1.21 -1.04 4.41
CA THR A 28 0.05 -0.32 4.20
C THR A 28 1.18 -1.32 4.04
N PHE A 29 2.01 -1.14 3.01
CA PHE A 29 3.20 -1.97 2.79
C PHE A 29 4.36 -1.12 2.24
N THR A 30 5.56 -1.65 2.36
CA THR A 30 6.78 -1.04 1.81
C THR A 30 7.30 -1.91 0.68
N LEU A 31 7.52 -1.30 -0.49
CA LEU A 31 8.08 -1.96 -1.67
C LEU A 31 9.59 -1.70 -1.70
N ALA A 32 10.38 -2.77 -1.73
CA ALA A 32 11.78 -2.70 -2.15
C ALA A 32 11.83 -2.73 -3.67
N VAL A 33 12.35 -1.64 -4.26
CA VAL A 33 12.57 -1.45 -5.70
C VAL A 33 14.05 -1.54 -6.01
#